data_AF-A0A8B5YCP8-F1
#
_entry.id   AF-A0A8B5YCP8-F1
#
_cell.length_a   1.000
_cell.length_b   1.000
_cell.length_c   1.000
_cell.angle_alpha   90.00
_cell.angle_beta   90.00
_cell.angle_gamma   90.00
#
_symmetry.space_group_name_H-M   'P 1'
#
loop_
_entity.id
_entity.type
_entity.pdbx_description
1 polymer ?
#
loop_
_entity_poly.entity_id
_entity_poly.type
_entity_poly.pdbx_seq_one_letter_code
_entity_poly.pdbx_strand_id
1 'polypeptide(L)'
;METSYEKTCILAEELGHYYTSSGDIVDQDTIEKRRQEKIARTWAYEKLVPLSKIVQAHKEAIKNRYELAQYLEITEEFLDDAIKRYKEKYGATVNYGGYTICFEPLGVIEWIDNSF
;
A
#
# COMPACT_ATOMS: atom_id res chain seq x y z
N MET A 1 14.20 -7.51 -18.64
CA MET A 1 14.49 -8.51 -17.60
C MET A 1 13.84 -7.96 -16.35
N GLU A 2 12.87 -8.66 -15.76
CA GLU A 2 12.17 -8.13 -14.59
C GLU A 2 13.10 -8.07 -13.37
N THR A 3 13.06 -6.96 -12.63
CA THR A 3 13.80 -6.77 -11.38
C THR A 3 13.22 -7.62 -10.24
N SER A 4 13.99 -7.82 -9.17
CA SER A 4 13.49 -8.55 -7.98
C SER A 4 12.26 -7.87 -7.36
N TYR A 5 12.17 -6.55 -7.45
CA TYR A 5 11.05 -5.77 -6.91
C TYR A 5 9.79 -5.96 -7.75
N GLU A 6 9.90 -5.92 -9.09
CA GLU A 6 8.77 -6.20 -9.99
C GLU A 6 8.17 -7.59 -9.73
N LYS A 7 9.02 -8.61 -9.57
CA LYS A 7 8.57 -9.97 -9.23
C LYS A 7 7.86 -10.05 -7.89
N THR A 8 8.30 -9.27 -6.91
CA THR A 8 7.66 -9.21 -5.58
C THR A 8 6.27 -8.59 -5.68
N CYS A 9 6.13 -7.48 -6.42
CA CYS A 9 4.84 -6.85 -6.69
C CYS A 9 3.89 -7.80 -7.43
N ILE A 10 4.35 -8.40 -8.54
CA ILE A 10 3.56 -9.34 -9.35
C ILE A 10 3.09 -10.52 -8.49
N LEU A 11 4.00 -11.13 -7.72
CA LEU A 11 3.63 -12.26 -6.87
C LEU A 11 2.57 -11.89 -5.83
N ALA A 12 2.64 -10.69 -5.24
CA ALA A 12 1.64 -10.24 -4.29
C ALA A 12 0.27 -10.01 -4.95
N GLU A 13 0.23 -9.49 -6.18
CA GLU A 13 -1.00 -9.33 -6.95
C GLU A 13 -1.61 -10.70 -7.29
N GLU A 14 -0.82 -11.63 -7.82
CA GLU A 14 -1.26 -13.00 -8.14
C GLU A 14 -1.81 -13.73 -6.90
N LEU A 15 -1.15 -13.59 -5.75
CA LEU A 15 -1.66 -14.11 -4.48
C LEU A 15 -2.97 -13.41 -4.08
N GLY A 16 -3.08 -12.10 -4.27
CA GLY A 16 -4.31 -11.34 -4.04
C GLY A 16 -5.48 -11.88 -4.87
N HIS A 17 -5.25 -12.16 -6.16
CA HIS A 17 -6.24 -12.78 -7.03
C HIS A 17 -6.62 -14.18 -6.54
N TYR A 18 -5.63 -15.01 -6.22
CA TYR A 18 -5.86 -16.36 -5.71
C TYR A 18 -6.73 -16.38 -4.45
N TYR A 19 -6.52 -15.45 -3.50
CA TYR A 19 -7.24 -15.45 -2.23
C TYR A 19 -8.60 -14.75 -2.27
N THR A 20 -8.84 -13.83 -3.21
CA THR A 20 -9.98 -12.91 -3.12
C THR A 20 -10.88 -12.85 -4.35
N SER A 21 -10.47 -13.49 -5.45
CA SER A 21 -11.21 -13.49 -6.72
C SER A 21 -11.72 -14.88 -7.08
N SER A 22 -12.71 -14.92 -7.96
CA SER A 22 -13.29 -16.15 -8.51
C SER A 22 -13.79 -15.93 -9.94
N GLY A 23 -13.73 -16.97 -10.77
CA GLY A 23 -14.07 -16.88 -12.18
C GLY A 23 -13.01 -16.17 -13.02
N ASP A 24 -13.33 -15.92 -14.29
CA ASP A 24 -12.48 -15.16 -15.21
C ASP A 24 -12.74 -13.66 -15.06
N ILE A 25 -11.70 -12.94 -14.63
CA ILE A 25 -11.73 -11.50 -14.36
C ILE A 25 -10.75 -10.71 -15.24
N VAL A 26 -10.13 -11.36 -16.24
CA VAL A 26 -9.16 -10.72 -17.15
C VAL A 26 -9.80 -9.51 -17.83
N ASP A 27 -11.02 -9.68 -18.33
CA ASP A 27 -11.80 -8.60 -18.92
C ASP A 27 -12.60 -7.85 -17.86
N GLN A 28 -12.16 -6.64 -17.47
CA GLN A 28 -12.84 -5.78 -16.48
C GLN A 28 -14.09 -5.07 -17.03
N ASP A 29 -14.95 -5.80 -17.76
CA ASP A 29 -16.13 -5.32 -18.48
C ASP A 29 -17.35 -5.05 -17.58
N THR A 30 -17.42 -5.72 -16.44
CA THR A 30 -18.54 -5.65 -15.47
C THR A 30 -18.11 -5.01 -14.15
N ILE A 31 -19.10 -4.51 -13.41
CA ILE A 31 -18.87 -3.88 -12.09
C ILE A 31 -18.33 -4.92 -11.10
N GLU A 32 -18.85 -6.15 -11.16
CA GLU A 32 -18.44 -7.27 -10.32
C GLU A 32 -16.98 -7.63 -10.54
N LYS A 33 -16.53 -7.75 -11.80
CA LYS A 33 -15.12 -8.03 -12.12
C LYS A 33 -14.20 -6.89 -11.67
N ARG A 34 -14.56 -5.63 -11.93
CA ARG A 34 -13.82 -4.45 -11.43
C ARG A 34 -13.72 -4.41 -9.90
N ARG A 35 -14.78 -4.85 -9.22
CA ARG A 35 -14.78 -4.94 -7.75
C ARG A 35 -13.82 -6.02 -7.27
N GLN A 36 -13.84 -7.21 -7.88
CA GLN A 36 -12.92 -8.30 -7.54
C GLN A 36 -11.45 -7.88 -7.77
N GLU A 37 -11.16 -7.29 -8.92
CA GLU A 37 -9.86 -6.69 -9.24
C GLU A 37 -9.40 -5.72 -8.15
N LYS A 38 -10.26 -4.76 -7.78
CA LYS A 38 -9.94 -3.78 -6.74
C LYS A 38 -9.67 -4.44 -5.39
N ILE A 39 -10.40 -5.51 -5.03
CA ILE A 39 -10.19 -6.24 -3.79
C ILE A 39 -8.84 -6.97 -3.81
N ALA A 40 -8.51 -7.66 -4.91
CA ALA A 40 -7.25 -8.36 -5.08
C ALA A 40 -6.04 -7.42 -4.98
N ARG A 41 -6.06 -6.29 -5.69
CA ARG A 41 -5.00 -5.27 -5.58
C ARG A 41 -4.93 -4.66 -4.19
N THR A 42 -6.06 -4.40 -3.53
CA THR A 42 -6.08 -3.93 -2.14
C THR A 42 -5.38 -4.92 -1.22
N TRP A 43 -5.65 -6.22 -1.39
CA TRP A 43 -5.02 -7.27 -0.61
C TRP A 43 -3.49 -7.24 -0.79
N ALA A 44 -3.01 -7.11 -2.02
CA ALA A 44 -1.58 -7.03 -2.32
C ALA A 44 -0.91 -5.82 -1.64
N TYR A 45 -1.55 -4.64 -1.72
CA TYR A 45 -1.06 -3.43 -1.06
C TYR A 45 -1.03 -3.55 0.46
N GLU A 46 -2.06 -4.13 1.08
CA GLU A 46 -2.09 -4.34 2.52
C GLU A 46 -1.04 -5.35 3.00
N LYS A 47 -0.60 -6.26 2.11
CA LYS A 47 0.48 -7.21 2.41
C LYS A 47 1.87 -6.59 2.31
N LEU A 48 2.17 -5.86 1.24
CA LEU A 48 3.51 -5.32 1.01
C LEU A 48 3.71 -3.94 1.64
N VAL A 49 2.65 -3.13 1.75
CA VAL A 49 2.69 -1.75 2.26
C VAL A 49 1.74 -1.57 3.45
N PRO A 50 1.81 -2.38 4.53
CA PRO A 50 0.95 -2.18 5.68
C PRO A 50 1.25 -0.83 6.35
N LEU A 51 0.23 -0.19 6.96
CA LEU A 51 0.40 1.11 7.65
C LEU A 51 1.51 1.09 8.70
N SER A 52 1.72 -0.06 9.36
CA SER A 52 2.82 -0.26 10.31
C SER A 52 4.20 -0.07 9.68
N LYS A 53 4.39 -0.51 8.44
CA LYS A 53 5.66 -0.35 7.71
C LYS A 53 5.91 1.10 7.30
N ILE A 54 4.86 1.86 6.97
CA ILE A 54 4.97 3.30 6.73
C ILE A 54 5.45 4.03 7.99
N VAL A 55 4.89 3.68 9.15
CA VAL A 55 5.33 4.22 10.46
C VAL A 55 6.75 3.76 10.79
N GLN A 56 7.10 2.50 10.53
CA GLN A 56 8.44 1.98 10.77
C GLN A 56 9.49 2.73 9.93
N ALA A 57 9.23 2.93 8.64
CA ALA A 57 10.12 3.68 7.76
C ALA A 57 10.33 5.12 8.24
N HIS A 58 9.28 5.77 8.76
CA HIS A 58 9.41 7.08 9.39
C HIS A 58 10.37 7.07 10.59
N LYS A 59 10.26 6.06 11.46
CA LYS A 59 11.16 5.89 12.62
C LYS A 59 12.61 5.61 12.21
N GLU A 60 12.80 4.95 11.09
CA GLU A 60 14.13 4.71 10.48
C GLU A 60 14.64 5.93 9.69
N ALA A 61 13.95 7.07 9.77
CA ALA A 61 14.29 8.32 9.11
C ALA A 61 14.39 8.24 7.59
N ILE A 62 13.62 7.33 6.97
CA ILE A 62 13.42 7.24 5.52
C ILE A 62 12.52 8.39 5.08
N LYS A 63 12.98 9.23 4.14
CA LYS A 63 12.35 10.55 3.91
C LYS A 63 11.70 10.74 2.56
N ASN A 64 11.99 9.87 1.58
CA ASN A 64 11.46 10.03 0.24
C ASN A 64 10.87 8.72 -0.29
N ARG A 65 10.06 8.83 -1.35
CA ARG A 65 9.33 7.70 -1.94
C ARG A 65 10.26 6.64 -2.50
N TYR A 66 11.36 7.06 -3.12
CA TYR A 66 12.34 6.14 -3.68
C TYR A 66 12.96 5.25 -2.60
N GLU A 67 13.44 5.84 -1.50
CA GLU A 67 13.96 5.11 -0.35
C GLU A 67 12.89 4.21 0.29
N LEU A 68 11.64 4.69 0.38
CA LEU A 68 10.54 3.89 0.92
C LEU A 68 10.23 2.67 0.03
N ALA A 69 10.21 2.84 -1.29
CA ALA A 69 10.01 1.74 -2.23
C ALA A 69 11.15 0.71 -2.12
N GLN A 70 12.40 1.17 -2.01
CA GLN A 70 13.55 0.30 -1.77
C GLN A 70 13.46 -0.45 -0.43
N TYR A 71 13.08 0.24 0.64
CA TYR A 71 12.92 -0.36 1.97
C TYR A 71 11.83 -1.43 2.01
N LEU A 72 10.77 -1.24 1.22
CA LEU A 72 9.67 -2.19 1.07
C LEU A 72 9.96 -3.27 0.01
N GLU A 73 11.08 -3.18 -0.71
CA GLU A 73 11.46 -4.06 -1.81
C GLU A 73 10.41 -4.15 -2.92
N ILE A 74 9.77 -3.01 -3.23
CA ILE A 74 8.73 -2.86 -4.25
C ILE A 74 9.09 -1.78 -5.28
N THR A 75 8.33 -1.71 -6.36
CA THR A 75 8.45 -0.63 -7.34
C THR A 75 7.80 0.67 -6.83
N GLU A 76 8.28 1.82 -7.30
CA GLU A 76 7.66 3.13 -6.98
C GLU A 76 6.20 3.20 -7.46
N GLU A 77 5.89 2.60 -8.62
CA GLU A 77 4.52 2.52 -9.15
C GLU A 77 3.59 1.76 -8.21
N PHE A 78 4.02 0.61 -7.69
CA PHE A 78 3.23 -0.16 -6.74
C PHE A 78 3.02 0.60 -5.42
N LEU A 79 4.05 1.32 -4.95
CA LEU A 79 3.93 2.19 -3.79
C LEU A 79 2.90 3.31 -4.03
N ASP A 80 2.99 4.02 -5.15
CA ASP A 80 2.06 5.12 -5.45
C ASP A 80 0.60 4.62 -5.56
N ASP A 81 0.38 3.46 -6.18
CA ASP A 81 -0.94 2.84 -6.24
C ASP A 81 -1.46 2.38 -4.87
N ALA A 82 -0.59 1.86 -4.00
CA ALA A 82 -0.93 1.52 -2.63
C ALA A 82 -1.32 2.77 -1.82
N ILE A 83 -0.55 3.85 -1.91
CA ILE A 83 -0.84 5.13 -1.23
C ILE A 83 -2.16 5.72 -1.76
N LYS A 84 -2.38 5.72 -3.08
CA LYS A 84 -3.64 6.15 -3.68
C LYS A 84 -4.81 5.31 -3.15
N ARG A 85 -4.65 3.99 -3.06
CA ARG A 85 -5.70 3.10 -2.54
C ARG A 85 -6.01 3.35 -1.07
N TYR A 86 -5.02 3.66 -0.24
CA TYR A 86 -5.22 4.06 1.15
C TYR A 86 -5.91 5.42 1.27
N LYS A 87 -5.54 6.39 0.42
CA LYS A 87 -6.23 7.68 0.34
C LYS A 87 -7.71 7.50 -0.01
N GLU A 88 -8.04 6.63 -0.97
CA GLU A 88 -9.42 6.28 -1.29
C GLU A 88 -10.16 5.61 -0.12
N LYS A 89 -9.44 4.85 0.73
CA LYS A 89 -10.00 4.10 1.86
C LYS A 89 -10.26 4.99 3.08
N TYR A 90 -9.31 5.84 3.42
CA TYR A 90 -9.26 6.57 4.70
C TYR A 90 -9.43 8.09 4.55
N GLY A 91 -9.36 8.62 3.32
CA GLY A 91 -9.27 10.06 3.07
C GLY A 91 -7.82 10.54 3.08
N ALA A 92 -7.60 11.83 3.36
CA ALA A 92 -6.26 12.44 3.29
C ALA A 92 -5.29 11.90 4.37
N THR A 93 -5.81 11.41 5.50
CA THR A 93 -5.00 10.94 6.63
C THR A 93 -5.66 9.75 7.34
N VAL A 94 -4.87 9.00 8.11
CA VAL A 94 -5.36 7.97 9.03
C VAL A 94 -4.56 7.98 10.34
N ASN A 95 -5.25 7.79 11.47
CA ASN A 95 -4.58 7.59 12.76
C ASN A 95 -4.23 6.12 12.97
N TYR A 96 -2.98 5.86 13.34
CA TYR A 96 -2.45 4.52 13.55
C TYR A 96 -1.43 4.51 14.70
N GLY A 97 -1.81 3.93 15.84
CA GLY A 97 -0.89 3.66 16.94
C GLY A 97 -0.12 4.88 17.50
N GLY A 98 -0.80 6.02 17.69
CA GLY A 98 -0.17 7.27 18.15
C GLY A 98 0.47 8.11 17.04
N TYR A 99 0.39 7.65 15.78
CA TYR A 99 0.84 8.38 14.61
C TYR A 99 -0.35 8.80 13.74
N THR A 100 -0.18 9.89 13.01
CA THR A 100 -1.04 10.24 11.87
C THR A 100 -0.26 10.05 10.58
N ILE A 101 -0.75 9.18 9.69
CA ILE A 101 -0.19 8.99 8.36
C ILE A 101 -0.96 9.91 7.40
N CYS A 102 -0.25 10.78 6.72
CA CYS A 102 -0.75 11.62 5.63
C CYS A 102 -0.46 10.96 4.29
N PHE A 103 -1.42 10.90 3.38
CA PHE A 103 -1.23 10.30 2.05
C PHE A 103 -0.95 11.33 0.94
N GLU A 104 -1.14 12.63 1.21
CA GLU A 104 -0.90 13.70 0.25
C GLU A 104 -0.52 15.03 0.96
N PRO A 105 0.77 15.43 0.94
CA PRO A 105 1.94 14.62 0.60
C PRO A 105 2.11 13.44 1.57
N LEU A 106 2.80 12.37 1.13
CA LEU A 106 3.07 11.22 1.98
C LEU A 106 3.97 11.63 3.16
N GLY A 107 3.51 11.37 4.38
CA GLY A 107 4.26 11.69 5.59
C GLY A 107 3.66 11.06 6.84
N VAL A 108 4.40 11.09 7.94
CA VAL A 108 3.95 10.58 9.24
C VAL A 108 4.23 11.64 10.30
N ILE A 109 3.24 11.89 11.15
CA ILE A 109 3.31 12.79 12.30
C ILE A 109 3.22 11.93 13.56
N GLU A 110 4.15 12.13 14.49
CA GLU A 110 4.13 11.50 15.81
C GLU A 110 3.53 12.46 16.84
N TRP A 111 2.58 11.96 17.64
CA TRP A 111 2.01 12.72 18.74
C TRP A 111 2.71 12.33 20.03
N ILE A 112 3.30 13.33 20.71
CA ILE A 112 3.89 13.14 22.03
C ILE A 112 2.79 13.42 23.06
N ASP A 113 2.39 12.39 23.81
CA ASP A 113 1.49 12.57 24.95
C ASP A 113 2.19 13.37 26.05
N ASN A 114 1.78 14.63 26.21
CA ASN A 114 2.26 15.53 27.27
C ASN A 114 1.40 15.44 28.54
N SER A 115 0.90 14.25 28.88
CA SER A 115 0.19 14.03 30.15
C SER A 115 1.20 14.04 31.29
N PHE A 116 1.43 15.21 31.89
CA PHE A 116 2.14 15.38 33.16
C PHE A 116 1.20 15.13 34.35
#